data_AF-A0A6J4YQ64-F1
#
_entry.id   AF-A0A6J4YQ64-F1
#
_cell.length_a   1.000
_cell.length_b   1.000
_cell.length_c   1.000
_cell.angle_alpha   90.00
_cell.angle_beta   90.00
_cell.angle_gamma   90.00
#
_symmetry.space_group_name_H-M   'P 1'
#
loop_
_entity.id
_entity.type
_entity.pdbx_description
1 polymer ?
#
loop_
_entity_poly.entity_id
_entity_poly.type
_entity_poly.pdbx_seq_one_letter_code
_entity_poly.pdbx_strand_id
1 'polypeptide(L)'
;MVNRDDLRIIWESQPFPTTSYGYVYNLHPDLARKVMYAFYSFDWSGTALAAEFKANQFDTFLPITYQDNWAVIRTIQKHNGIVYSDEALKGLKVKKKKKKKK
;
A
#
# COMPACT_ATOMS: atom_id res chain seq x y z
N MET A 1 -29.69 11.72 11.60
CA MET A 1 -28.70 12.47 10.79
C MET A 1 -28.05 13.48 11.72
N VAL A 2 -26.72 13.56 11.77
CA VAL A 2 -26.02 14.53 12.64
C VAL A 2 -25.77 15.83 11.87
N ASN A 3 -25.84 16.98 12.55
CA ASN A 3 -25.47 18.27 11.95
C ASN A 3 -23.93 18.36 11.85
N ARG A 4 -23.42 18.70 10.66
CA ARG A 4 -21.97 18.78 10.41
C ARG A 4 -21.33 19.99 11.07
N ASP A 5 -22.08 21.07 11.26
CA ASP A 5 -21.56 22.31 11.87
C ASP A 5 -21.27 22.15 13.38
N ASP A 6 -21.87 21.12 14.01
CA ASP A 6 -21.63 20.75 15.40
C ASP A 6 -20.38 19.84 15.57
N LEU A 7 -19.74 19.45 14.46
CA LEU A 7 -18.58 18.57 14.45
C LEU A 7 -17.29 19.38 14.21
N ARG A 8 -16.23 18.98 14.90
CA ARG A 8 -14.87 19.47 14.62
C ARG A 8 -13.88 18.32 14.56
N ILE A 9 -12.93 18.42 13.64
CA ILE A 9 -11.81 17.48 13.55
C ILE A 9 -10.79 17.89 14.62
N ILE A 10 -10.57 17.02 15.61
CA ILE A 10 -9.59 17.27 16.68
C ILE A 10 -8.20 16.72 16.35
N TRP A 11 -8.13 15.78 15.41
CA TRP A 11 -6.90 15.14 14.99
C TRP A 11 -7.08 14.51 13.62
N GLU A 12 -6.03 14.59 12.80
CA GLU A 12 -5.94 13.96 11.49
C GLU A 12 -4.59 13.25 11.38
N SER A 13 -4.60 12.05 10.83
CA SER A 13 -3.36 11.29 10.63
C SER A 13 -2.52 11.89 9.50
N GLN A 14 -1.23 11.56 9.49
CA GLN A 14 -0.43 11.75 8.28
C GLN A 14 -1.03 10.98 7.10
N PRO A 15 -0.87 11.45 5.85
CA PRO A 15 -1.31 10.72 4.68
C PRO A 15 -0.68 9.34 4.62
N PHE A 16 -1.50 8.34 4.31
CA PHE A 16 -1.05 6.98 4.10
C PHE A 16 -1.31 6.60 2.63
N PRO A 17 -0.30 6.03 1.92
CA PRO A 17 -0.48 5.64 0.54
C PRO A 17 -1.62 4.64 0.41
N THR A 18 -2.41 4.79 -0.65
CA THR A 18 -3.49 3.87 -0.99
C THR A 18 -2.90 2.64 -1.70
N THR A 19 -3.56 2.13 -2.75
CA THR A 19 -3.06 1.03 -3.56
C THR A 19 -1.65 1.35 -4.07
N SER A 20 -0.72 0.45 -3.77
CA SER A 20 0.70 0.67 -4.03
C SER A 20 1.28 -0.52 -4.78
N TYR A 21 2.13 -0.21 -5.75
CA TYR A 21 2.75 -1.21 -6.63
C TYR A 21 4.25 -1.27 -6.31
N GLY A 22 4.78 -2.49 -6.27
CA GLY A 22 6.20 -2.75 -6.06
C GLY A 22 6.69 -3.83 -7.00
N TYR A 23 8.00 -3.92 -7.14
CA TYR A 23 8.67 -4.98 -7.89
C TYR A 23 9.64 -5.75 -6.99
N VAL A 24 10.03 -6.95 -7.42
CA VAL A 24 10.94 -7.81 -6.66
C VAL A 24 12.33 -7.17 -6.55
N TYR A 25 12.96 -7.32 -5.39
CA TYR A 25 14.23 -6.66 -5.07
C TYR A 25 15.39 -6.97 -6.05
N ASN A 26 15.34 -8.11 -6.74
CA ASN A 26 16.36 -8.56 -7.68
C ASN A 26 15.94 -8.40 -9.15
N LEU A 27 14.92 -7.59 -9.43
CA LEU A 27 14.55 -7.25 -10.80
C LEU A 27 15.70 -6.51 -11.48
N HIS A 28 16.01 -6.87 -12.72
CA HIS A 28 17.07 -6.21 -13.48
C HIS A 28 16.82 -4.68 -13.54
N PRO A 29 17.81 -3.81 -13.22
CA PRO A 29 17.59 -2.37 -13.10
C PRO A 29 16.97 -1.72 -14.33
N ASP A 30 17.36 -2.16 -15.54
CA ASP A 30 16.79 -1.63 -16.78
C ASP A 30 15.31 -1.96 -16.96
N LEU A 31 14.89 -3.14 -16.50
CA LEU A 31 13.49 -3.53 -16.53
C LEU A 31 12.70 -2.76 -15.46
N ALA A 32 13.26 -2.62 -14.25
CA ALA A 32 12.65 -1.81 -13.20
C ALA A 32 12.40 -0.36 -13.65
N ARG A 33 13.38 0.26 -14.32
CA ARG A 33 13.24 1.61 -14.90
C ARG A 33 12.13 1.68 -15.94
N LYS A 34 12.04 0.70 -16.84
CA LYS A 34 10.97 0.64 -17.86
C LYS A 34 9.58 0.48 -17.23
N VAL A 35 9.45 -0.36 -16.20
CA VAL A 35 8.20 -0.54 -15.46
C VAL A 35 7.79 0.77 -14.77
N MET A 36 8.71 1.42 -14.04
CA MET A 36 8.43 2.71 -13.40
C MET A 36 8.01 3.77 -14.42
N TYR A 37 8.74 3.88 -15.53
CA TYR A 37 8.40 4.80 -16.62
C TYR A 37 7.01 4.53 -17.18
N ALA A 38 6.65 3.27 -17.45
CA ALA A 38 5.34 2.91 -17.97
C ALA A 38 4.20 3.34 -17.04
N PHE A 39 4.39 3.31 -15.72
CA PHE A 39 3.41 3.83 -14.76
C PHE A 39 3.38 5.37 -14.79
N TYR A 40 4.54 6.04 -14.72
CA TYR A 40 4.58 7.51 -14.67
C TYR A 40 4.06 8.17 -15.96
N SER A 41 4.23 7.52 -17.11
CA SER A 41 3.77 8.00 -18.40
C SER A 41 2.42 7.42 -18.81
N PHE A 42 1.71 6.69 -17.94
CA PHE A 42 0.43 6.09 -18.28
C PHE A 42 -0.63 7.19 -18.43
N ASP A 43 -1.25 7.28 -19.61
CA ASP A 43 -2.41 8.14 -19.83
C ASP A 43 -3.67 7.43 -19.33
N TRP A 44 -4.26 7.99 -18.27
CA TRP A 44 -5.47 7.47 -17.65
C TRP A 44 -6.72 7.77 -18.47
N SER A 45 -6.70 8.76 -19.37
CA SER A 45 -7.88 9.24 -20.09
C SER A 45 -8.60 8.11 -20.84
N GLY A 46 -9.90 7.97 -20.58
CA GLY A 46 -10.74 6.95 -21.25
C GLY A 46 -10.45 5.49 -20.85
N THR A 47 -9.55 5.24 -19.90
CA THR A 47 -9.25 3.87 -19.44
C THR A 47 -10.30 3.36 -18.44
N ALA A 48 -10.45 2.04 -18.35
CA ALA A 48 -11.25 1.41 -17.30
C ALA A 48 -10.72 1.76 -15.89
N LEU A 49 -9.41 1.98 -15.77
CA LEU A 49 -8.77 2.39 -14.53
C LEU A 49 -9.23 3.79 -14.10
N ALA A 50 -9.28 4.76 -15.02
CA ALA A 50 -9.84 6.07 -14.71
C ALA A 50 -11.32 6.02 -14.31
N ALA A 51 -12.11 5.15 -14.93
CA ALA A 51 -13.51 4.96 -14.56
C ALA A 51 -13.66 4.40 -13.14
N GLU A 52 -12.83 3.42 -12.76
CA GLU A 52 -12.82 2.80 -11.44
C GLU A 52 -12.40 3.78 -10.34
N PHE A 53 -11.38 4.59 -10.59
CA PHE A 53 -10.80 5.48 -9.57
C PHE A 53 -11.34 6.92 -9.57
N LYS A 54 -12.30 7.23 -10.45
CA LYS A 54 -12.92 8.57 -10.55
C LYS A 54 -13.48 9.10 -9.23
N ALA A 55 -14.08 8.23 -8.42
CA ALA A 55 -14.67 8.61 -7.13
C ALA A 55 -13.63 9.12 -6.11
N ASN A 56 -12.37 8.68 -6.27
CA ASN A 56 -11.28 9.02 -5.37
C ASN A 56 -10.37 10.12 -5.94
N GLN A 57 -10.72 10.70 -7.10
CA GLN A 57 -9.95 11.76 -7.76
C GLN A 57 -8.49 11.35 -8.07
N PHE A 58 -8.25 10.07 -8.37
CA PHE A 58 -6.94 9.63 -8.84
C PHE A 58 -6.89 9.64 -10.37
N ASP A 59 -5.87 10.30 -10.91
CA ASP A 59 -5.63 10.45 -12.35
C ASP A 59 -4.17 10.23 -12.75
N THR A 60 -3.31 9.88 -11.79
CA THR A 60 -1.87 9.66 -12.03
C THR A 60 -1.27 8.69 -11.02
N PHE A 61 -0.13 8.10 -11.39
CA PHE A 61 0.71 7.31 -10.49
C PHE A 61 1.84 8.17 -9.94
N LEU A 62 1.93 8.25 -8.60
CA LEU A 62 2.97 9.02 -7.92
C LEU A 62 4.15 8.14 -7.48
N PRO A 63 5.40 8.64 -7.59
CA PRO A 63 6.56 7.95 -7.05
C PRO A 63 6.50 7.96 -5.51
N ILE A 64 6.67 6.79 -4.90
CA ILE A 64 6.73 6.60 -3.45
C ILE A 64 7.84 5.61 -3.10
N THR A 65 8.30 5.63 -1.86
CA THR A 65 9.23 4.62 -1.34
C THR A 65 8.66 3.97 -0.09
N TYR A 66 9.00 2.70 0.13
CA TYR A 66 8.64 2.03 1.39
C TYR A 66 9.28 2.72 2.60
N GLN A 67 10.49 3.27 2.43
CA GLN A 67 11.21 3.97 3.49
C GLN A 67 10.51 5.26 3.92
N ASP A 68 9.91 6.01 3.01
CA ASP A 68 9.33 7.30 3.37
C ASP A 68 7.84 7.16 3.72
N ASN A 69 7.07 6.46 2.89
CA ASN A 69 5.60 6.46 2.97
C ASN A 69 5.03 5.43 3.97
N TRP A 70 5.79 4.42 4.39
CA TRP A 70 5.37 3.44 5.42
C TRP A 70 5.94 3.71 6.79
N ALA A 71 6.40 4.95 7.07
CA ALA A 71 6.98 5.31 8.36
C ALA A 71 6.08 4.91 9.54
N VAL A 72 4.77 5.17 9.47
CA VAL A 72 3.81 4.80 10.52
C VAL A 72 3.75 3.28 10.75
N ILE A 73 3.78 2.48 9.69
CA ILE A 73 3.75 1.02 9.78
C ILE A 73 5.04 0.49 10.38
N ARG A 74 6.20 1.01 9.95
CA ARG A 74 7.49 0.61 10.54
C ARG A 74 7.58 0.99 12.01
N THR A 75 7.04 2.14 12.40
CA THR A 75 6.94 2.56 13.81
C THR A 75 6.09 1.58 14.62
N ILE A 76 4.89 1.24 14.14
CA ILE A 76 4.01 0.27 14.81
C ILE A 76 4.69 -1.09 14.92
N GLN A 77 5.32 -1.58 13.85
CA GLN A 77 6.01 -2.87 13.85
C GLN A 77 7.17 -2.90 14.83
N LYS A 78 7.95 -1.82 14.92
CA LYS A 78 9.02 -1.66 15.90
C LYS A 78 8.47 -1.73 17.33
N HIS A 79 7.39 -1.00 17.62
CA HIS A 79 6.76 -1.04 18.95
C HIS A 79 6.16 -2.41 19.29
N ASN A 80 5.65 -3.12 18.28
CA ASN A 80 5.09 -4.46 18.44
C ASN A 80 6.15 -5.58 18.44
N GLY A 81 7.44 -5.25 18.31
CA GLY A 81 8.52 -6.23 18.28
C GLY A 81 8.46 -7.20 17.09
N ILE A 82 7.90 -6.76 15.96
CA ILE A 82 7.82 -7.59 14.75
C ILE A 82 9.23 -7.76 14.15
N VAL A 83 9.62 -9.01 13.94
CA VAL A 83 10.90 -9.39 13.33
C VAL A 83 10.64 -10.16 12.05
N TYR A 84 11.28 -9.73 10.95
CA TYR A 84 11.26 -10.43 9.67
C TYR A 84 12.53 -11.28 9.55
N SER A 85 12.48 -12.51 10.04
CA SER A 85 13.51 -13.53 9.84
C SER A 85 12.93 -14.78 9.18
N ASP A 86 13.79 -15.64 8.63
CA ASP A 86 13.37 -16.91 8.07
C ASP A 86 12.61 -17.77 9.09
N GLU A 87 13.02 -17.73 10.36
CA GLU A 87 12.35 -18.41 11.49
C GLU A 87 10.94 -17.84 11.72
N ALA A 88 10.81 -16.51 11.77
CA ALA A 88 9.52 -15.83 11.93
C ALA A 88 8.58 -16.14 10.75
N LEU A 89 9.11 -16.17 9.52
CA LEU A 89 8.36 -16.47 8.30
C LEU A 89 7.92 -17.94 8.23
N LYS A 90 8.72 -18.89 8.72
CA LYS A 90 8.33 -20.30 8.85
C LYS A 90 7.10 -20.45 9.76
N GLY A 91 7.03 -19.72 10.87
CA GLY A 91 5.89 -19.71 11.79
C GLY A 91 4.57 -19.21 11.19
N LEU A 92 4.62 -18.29 10.22
CA LEU A 92 3.43 -17.77 9.53
C LEU A 92 2.77 -18.81 8.61
N LYS A 93 3.55 -19.75 8.04
CA LYS A 93 3.02 -20.83 7.17
C LYS A 93 2.18 -21.86 7.94
N VAL A 94 2.37 -21.98 9.26
CA VAL A 94 1.70 -22.99 10.12
C VAL A 94 0.23 -22.65 10.39
N LYS A 95 -0.19 -21.38 10.28
CA LYS A 95 -1.58 -20.97 10.56
C LYS A 95 -2.59 -21.22 9.43
N LYS A 96 -2.21 -21.89 8.32
CA LYS A 96 -3.16 -22.32 7.28
C LYS A 96 -4.02 -23.51 7.77
N LYS A 97 -5.12 -23.18 8.46
CA LYS A 97 -6.33 -23.98 8.71
C LYS A 97 -6.12 -25.44 9.18
N LYS A 98 -6.27 -25.68 10.49
CA LYS A 98 -6.87 -26.94 10.97
C LYS A 98 -8.30 -27.00 10.41
N LYS A 99 -8.50 -27.64 9.24
CA LYS A 99 -9.84 -28.01 8.76
C LYS A 99 -10.46 -28.89 9.84
N LYS A 100 -11.47 -28.39 10.56
CA LYS A 100 -12.36 -29.24 11.35
C LYS A 100 -13.02 -30.22 10.38
N LYS A 101 -12.64 -31.50 10.45
CA LYS A 101 -13.40 -32.59 9.83
C LYS A 101 -14.77 -32.64 10.53
N LYS A 102 -15.85 -32.53 9.74
CA LYS A 102 -17.16 -33.01 10.15
C LYS A 102 -17.19 -34.52 9.94
#